data_AF-A0A8C9ARE9-F1
#
_entry.id   AF-A0A8C9ARE9-F1
#
_cell.length_a   1.000
_cell.length_b   1.000
_cell.length_c   1.000
_cell.angle_alpha   90.00
_cell.angle_beta   90.00
_cell.angle_gamma   90.00
#
_symmetry.space_group_name_H-M   'P 1'
#
loop_
_entity.id
_entity.type
_entity.pdbx_description
1 polymer ?
#
loop_
_entity_poly.entity_id
_entity_poly.type
_entity_poly.pdbx_seq_one_letter_code
_entity_poly.pdbx_strand_id
1 'polypeptide(L)'
;MISQEKTEEHPFADVFSEDETEKNFLLSKPVCFIVFGKPGVGKTTLAHQITQAWKCIRVEALSILEEQIASTTETGVMLQSLLLSGQSIPDELIIKLMLEKLNSPEVSHFGYIITEIPSFSQDAMTTLQQIEVLKNLNLKPDVIINIKCPDYDLCQRISGQRQHSNTGYIYTRDQWDPEAIESRRKRKKDALKEGKVEEEGEEEEEQEEEEAFLAEMQMVAEILQHLVQRPEDYLENVENIVKLYKETILPSLEEVMAEHDPQYLIELNGNKPPDELFMTVIDRLKYLNLKRAAILTKLQSSEEEINDSLETEELFRTFSSYKLIAPRYRWQRSRWGRLCPVNLKEGNIHPGSPDFVVSFLGKMYCLSSEETLKRFLLNPRPCLLPPMPAPPCKVFIFGPELSGKTTLSNLLAEYYKGK
;
A
#
# COMPACT_ATOMS: atom_id res chain seq x y z
N MET A 1 -44.93 -0.50 -8.60
CA MET A 1 -44.76 0.16 -7.30
C MET A 1 -43.40 -0.26 -6.78
N ILE A 2 -42.41 0.62 -6.92
CA ILE A 2 -41.02 0.37 -6.50
C ILE A 2 -40.99 0.66 -5.01
N SER A 3 -40.87 -0.38 -4.19
CA SER A 3 -40.71 -0.26 -2.75
C SER A 3 -39.37 0.39 -2.47
N GLN A 4 -39.41 1.61 -1.92
CA GLN A 4 -38.26 2.24 -1.28
C GLN A 4 -37.82 1.34 -0.12
N GLU A 5 -36.73 0.60 -0.32
CA GLU A 5 -36.02 -0.04 0.79
C GLU A 5 -35.50 1.07 1.71
N LYS A 6 -36.13 1.23 2.87
CA LYS A 6 -35.59 2.02 3.97
C LYS A 6 -34.30 1.34 4.39
N THR A 7 -33.15 1.91 4.02
CA THR A 7 -31.89 1.64 4.71
C THR A 7 -32.04 2.12 6.15
N GLU A 8 -32.34 1.19 7.06
CA GLU A 8 -32.25 1.44 8.49
C GLU A 8 -30.81 1.83 8.82
N GLU A 9 -30.60 3.00 9.44
CA GLU A 9 -29.26 3.52 9.77
C GLU A 9 -28.47 2.56 10.67
N HIS A 10 -29.17 1.68 11.41
CA HIS A 10 -28.60 0.61 12.21
C HIS A 10 -29.46 -0.66 12.07
N PRO A 11 -29.15 -1.57 11.11
CA PRO A 11 -29.80 -2.88 11.10
C PRO A 11 -29.55 -3.58 12.43
N PHE A 12 -30.50 -4.39 12.90
CA PHE A 12 -30.30 -5.29 14.04
C PHE A 12 -29.19 -6.29 13.69
N ALA A 13 -27.94 -5.89 13.92
CA ALA A 13 -26.74 -6.68 13.67
C ALA A 13 -26.26 -7.26 15.00
N ASP A 14 -26.05 -8.57 15.03
CA ASP A 14 -25.42 -9.21 16.18
C ASP A 14 -23.93 -8.90 16.13
N VAL A 15 -23.49 -8.01 17.02
CA VAL A 15 -22.10 -7.56 17.14
C VAL A 15 -21.16 -8.74 17.46
N PHE A 16 -21.69 -9.86 17.97
CA PHE A 16 -20.93 -11.07 18.28
C PHE A 16 -20.97 -12.13 17.17
N SER A 17 -21.72 -11.91 16.09
CA SER A 17 -21.73 -12.81 14.93
C SER A 17 -20.45 -12.64 14.11
N GLU A 18 -19.54 -13.61 14.20
CA GLU A 18 -18.29 -13.64 13.42
C GLU A 18 -18.54 -13.50 11.91
N ASP A 19 -19.65 -14.06 11.42
CA ASP A 19 -19.98 -14.03 10.00
C ASP A 19 -20.49 -12.66 9.53
N GLU A 20 -21.25 -11.95 10.38
CA GLU A 20 -21.67 -10.57 10.10
C GLU A 20 -20.48 -9.62 10.17
N THR A 21 -19.58 -9.80 11.14
CA THR A 21 -18.36 -8.99 11.26
C THR A 21 -17.42 -9.20 10.06
N GLU A 22 -17.24 -10.46 9.61
CA GLU A 22 -16.46 -10.77 8.39
C GLU A 22 -17.10 -10.10 7.18
N LYS A 23 -18.41 -10.26 6.99
CA LYS A 23 -19.14 -9.63 5.87
C LYS A 23 -19.01 -8.10 5.90
N ASN A 24 -19.16 -7.48 7.07
CA ASN A 24 -18.99 -6.04 7.26
C ASN A 24 -17.56 -5.58 6.94
N PHE A 25 -16.55 -6.38 7.28
CA PHE A 25 -15.17 -6.11 6.89
C PHE A 25 -14.97 -6.23 5.37
N LEU A 26 -15.48 -7.28 4.74
CA LEU A 26 -15.36 -7.51 3.31
C LEU A 26 -16.02 -6.41 2.47
N LEU A 27 -17.12 -5.83 2.98
CA LEU A 27 -17.81 -4.69 2.36
C LEU A 27 -17.21 -3.33 2.72
N SER A 28 -16.36 -3.26 3.74
CA SER A 28 -15.78 -1.99 4.20
C SER A 28 -14.77 -1.44 3.19
N LYS A 29 -14.78 -0.11 3.03
CA LYS A 29 -13.78 0.60 2.23
C LYS A 29 -12.39 0.53 2.91
N PRO A 30 -11.29 0.29 2.17
CA PRO A 30 -9.95 0.41 2.74
C PRO A 30 -9.55 1.89 2.91
N VAL A 31 -8.61 2.16 3.81
CA VAL A 31 -8.17 3.52 4.12
C VAL A 31 -7.29 4.05 2.99
N CYS A 32 -7.64 5.24 2.49
CA CYS A 32 -6.91 5.91 1.43
C CYS A 32 -6.30 7.23 1.93
N PHE A 33 -5.03 7.47 1.60
CA PHE A 33 -4.26 8.63 2.04
C PHE A 33 -3.86 9.51 0.87
N ILE A 34 -3.80 10.81 1.12
CA ILE A 34 -3.15 11.76 0.21
C ILE A 34 -2.23 12.67 1.00
N VAL A 35 -1.03 12.92 0.47
CA VAL A 35 -0.01 13.75 1.13
C VAL A 35 0.23 15.01 0.32
N PHE A 36 -0.14 16.15 0.88
CA PHE A 36 0.11 17.48 0.34
C PHE A 36 1.32 18.13 0.99
N GLY A 37 1.91 19.06 0.25
CA GLY A 37 3.08 19.83 0.69
C GLY A 37 3.91 20.29 -0.50
N LYS A 38 4.72 21.31 -0.26
CA LYS A 38 5.60 21.89 -1.29
C LYS A 38 6.57 20.82 -1.84
N PRO A 39 7.04 20.95 -3.09
CA PRO A 39 8.10 20.09 -3.64
C PRO A 39 9.33 20.07 -2.72
N GLY A 40 9.94 18.89 -2.54
CA GLY A 40 11.14 18.72 -1.69
C GLY A 40 10.92 18.71 -0.17
N VAL A 41 9.68 18.82 0.33
CA VAL A 41 9.39 18.81 1.79
C VAL A 41 9.50 17.42 2.45
N GLY A 42 9.71 16.35 1.68
CA GLY A 42 9.82 14.97 2.21
C GLY A 42 8.53 14.15 2.16
N LYS A 43 7.58 14.50 1.29
CA LYS A 43 6.30 13.78 1.11
C LYS A 43 6.51 12.29 0.81
N THR A 44 7.39 11.98 -0.13
CA THR A 44 7.69 10.63 -0.61
C THR A 44 8.28 9.76 0.49
N THR A 45 9.21 10.30 1.28
CA THR A 45 9.80 9.63 2.44
C THR A 45 8.72 9.28 3.48
N LEU A 46 7.87 10.23 3.84
CA LEU A 46 6.77 10.00 4.77
C LEU A 46 5.78 8.97 4.23
N ALA A 47 5.41 9.08 2.95
CA ALA A 47 4.50 8.13 2.31
C ALA A 47 5.07 6.71 2.29
N HIS A 48 6.37 6.55 2.05
CA HIS A 48 7.03 5.25 2.12
C HIS A 48 6.93 4.62 3.51
N GLN A 49 7.20 5.39 4.57
CA GLN A 49 7.07 4.91 5.96
C GLN A 49 5.62 4.52 6.29
N ILE A 50 4.63 5.32 5.86
CA ILE A 50 3.21 5.01 6.03
C ILE A 50 2.81 3.74 5.27
N THR A 51 3.28 3.58 4.03
CA THR A 51 3.05 2.38 3.19
C THR A 51 3.51 1.13 3.92
N GLN A 52 4.70 1.16 4.52
CA GLN A 52 5.24 0.01 5.27
C GLN A 52 4.40 -0.34 6.51
N ALA A 53 3.89 0.67 7.21
CA ALA A 53 3.13 0.51 8.46
C ALA A 53 1.66 0.11 8.24
N TRP A 54 1.03 0.66 7.21
CA TRP A 54 -0.39 0.43 6.89
C TRP A 54 -0.62 -0.61 5.80
N LYS A 55 0.46 -1.04 5.11
CA LYS A 55 0.41 -2.00 3.99
C LYS A 55 -0.53 -1.54 2.87
N CYS A 56 -0.73 -0.23 2.71
CA CYS A 56 -1.45 0.34 1.58
C CYS A 56 -0.56 0.35 0.33
N ILE A 57 -1.14 0.62 -0.83
CA ILE A 57 -0.41 0.69 -2.10
C ILE A 57 0.08 2.10 -2.34
N ARG A 58 1.38 2.27 -2.58
CA ARG A 58 1.95 3.55 -2.97
C ARG A 58 1.72 3.77 -4.47
N VAL A 59 1.00 4.83 -4.81
CA VAL A 59 0.69 5.20 -6.20
C VAL A 59 1.52 6.42 -6.55
N GLU A 60 2.73 6.16 -7.02
CA GLU A 60 3.72 7.16 -7.48
C GLU A 60 4.27 6.72 -8.85
N ALA A 61 4.55 7.69 -9.72
CA ALA A 61 5.02 7.47 -11.08
C ALA A 61 6.18 6.47 -11.15
N LEU A 62 7.23 6.73 -10.38
CA LEU A 62 8.43 5.90 -10.38
C LEU A 62 8.14 4.45 -9.96
N SER A 63 7.35 4.25 -8.90
CA SER A 63 6.99 2.92 -8.42
C SER A 63 6.17 2.11 -9.44
N ILE A 64 5.27 2.79 -10.17
CA ILE A 64 4.44 2.15 -11.19
C ILE A 64 5.26 1.81 -12.42
N LEU A 65 6.16 2.70 -12.84
CA LEU A 65 7.06 2.45 -13.96
C LEU A 65 8.00 1.27 -13.67
N GLU A 66 8.60 1.21 -12.48
CA GLU A 66 9.43 0.07 -12.05
C GLU A 66 8.64 -1.25 -12.07
N GLU A 67 7.42 -1.25 -11.54
CA GLU A 67 6.53 -2.41 -11.55
C GLU A 67 6.21 -2.85 -12.99
N GLN A 68 5.85 -1.91 -13.87
CA GLN A 68 5.51 -2.21 -15.27
C GLN A 68 6.71 -2.79 -16.03
N ILE A 69 7.89 -2.19 -15.89
CA ILE A 69 9.13 -2.68 -16.52
C ILE A 69 9.48 -4.08 -16.00
N ALA A 70 9.31 -4.33 -14.70
CA ALA A 70 9.54 -5.65 -14.10
C ALA A 70 8.53 -6.71 -14.55
N SER A 71 7.28 -6.31 -14.82
CA SER A 71 6.18 -7.22 -15.19
C SER A 71 6.28 -7.79 -16.61
N THR A 72 7.24 -7.36 -17.44
CA THR A 72 7.45 -7.81 -18.84
C THR A 72 6.18 -7.76 -19.72
N THR A 73 5.24 -6.87 -19.39
CA THR A 73 4.04 -6.60 -20.18
C THR A 73 4.39 -5.86 -21.48
N GLU A 74 3.47 -5.82 -22.44
CA GLU A 74 3.66 -5.02 -23.67
C GLU A 74 3.97 -3.55 -23.36
N THR A 75 3.29 -2.99 -22.35
CA THR A 75 3.57 -1.65 -21.82
C THR A 75 4.96 -1.57 -21.22
N GLY A 76 5.37 -2.52 -20.38
CA GLY A 76 6.70 -2.59 -19.79
C GLY A 76 7.82 -2.65 -20.83
N VAL A 77 7.67 -3.46 -21.87
CA VAL A 77 8.64 -3.57 -22.98
C VAL A 77 8.72 -2.25 -23.76
N MET A 78 7.58 -1.61 -24.03
CA MET A 78 7.54 -0.31 -24.69
C MET A 78 8.25 0.77 -23.85
N LEU A 79 7.94 0.84 -22.55
CA LEU A 79 8.60 1.77 -21.61
C LEU A 79 10.11 1.53 -21.57
N GLN A 80 10.53 0.28 -21.46
CA GLN A 80 11.95 -0.08 -21.47
C GLN A 80 12.62 0.34 -22.78
N SER A 81 11.97 0.15 -23.93
CA SER A 81 12.51 0.56 -25.23
C SER A 81 12.68 2.07 -25.38
N LEU A 82 11.71 2.86 -24.89
CA LEU A 82 11.79 4.32 -24.86
C LEU A 82 12.99 4.78 -24.04
N LEU A 83 13.12 4.26 -22.82
CA LEU A 83 14.22 4.61 -21.91
C LEU A 83 15.59 4.21 -22.48
N LEU A 84 15.71 3.00 -23.06
CA LEU A 84 16.95 2.54 -23.70
C LEU A 84 17.33 3.38 -24.93
N SER A 85 16.34 3.97 -25.61
CA SER A 85 16.57 4.90 -26.72
C SER A 85 16.93 6.33 -26.27
N GLY A 86 16.97 6.59 -24.96
CA GLY A 86 17.23 7.91 -24.38
C GLY A 86 16.04 8.87 -24.46
N GLN A 87 14.83 8.38 -24.71
CA GLN A 87 13.61 9.17 -24.73
C GLN A 87 12.98 9.25 -23.33
N SER A 88 12.33 10.38 -23.03
CA SER A 88 11.49 10.52 -21.85
C SER A 88 10.15 9.82 -22.03
N ILE A 89 9.56 9.38 -20.93
CA ILE A 89 8.21 8.82 -20.93
C ILE A 89 7.21 9.99 -20.94
N PRO A 90 6.20 10.00 -21.83
CA PRO A 90 5.20 11.06 -21.84
C PRO A 90 4.39 11.12 -20.53
N ASP A 91 4.22 12.31 -19.99
CA ASP A 91 3.47 12.55 -18.74
C ASP A 91 2.02 12.04 -18.83
N GLU A 92 1.37 12.16 -20.00
CA GLU A 92 0.03 11.63 -20.26
C GLU A 92 -0.06 10.11 -20.03
N LEU A 93 0.99 9.38 -20.44
CA LEU A 93 1.07 7.94 -20.24
C LEU A 93 1.24 7.60 -18.76
N ILE A 94 2.06 8.37 -18.04
CA ILE A 94 2.28 8.17 -16.60
C ILE A 94 0.98 8.39 -15.83
N ILE A 95 0.27 9.50 -16.10
CA ILE A 95 -1.03 9.78 -15.48
C ILE A 95 -2.01 8.64 -15.76
N LYS A 96 -2.08 8.15 -17.00
CA LYS A 96 -2.94 7.01 -17.36
C LYS A 96 -2.62 5.78 -16.51
N LEU A 97 -1.33 5.41 -16.39
CA LEU A 97 -0.90 4.27 -15.59
C LEU A 97 -1.20 4.46 -14.09
N MET A 98 -1.08 5.68 -13.56
CA MET A 98 -1.48 6.02 -12.19
C MET A 98 -2.98 5.80 -11.96
N LEU A 99 -3.83 6.26 -12.89
CA LEU A 99 -5.27 6.07 -12.80
C LEU A 99 -5.68 4.60 -12.93
N GLU A 100 -5.00 3.83 -13.79
CA GLU A 100 -5.19 2.39 -13.88
C GLU A 100 -4.80 1.68 -12.57
N LYS A 101 -3.67 2.07 -11.96
CA LYS A 101 -3.24 1.53 -10.66
C LYS A 101 -4.22 1.88 -9.54
N LEU A 102 -4.79 3.08 -9.52
CA LEU A 102 -5.83 3.47 -8.54
C LEU A 102 -7.11 2.64 -8.65
N ASN A 103 -7.42 2.14 -9.85
CA ASN A 103 -8.56 1.26 -10.09
C ASN A 103 -8.21 -0.24 -10.00
N SER A 104 -6.98 -0.57 -9.59
CA SER A 104 -6.54 -1.95 -9.48
C SER A 104 -7.25 -2.72 -8.36
N PRO A 105 -7.34 -4.05 -8.47
CA PRO A 105 -7.90 -4.88 -7.40
C PRO A 105 -7.12 -4.75 -6.09
N GLU A 106 -5.79 -4.58 -6.15
CA GLU A 106 -4.93 -4.38 -4.98
C GLU A 106 -5.34 -3.16 -4.17
N VAL A 107 -5.49 -2.01 -4.84
CA VAL A 107 -5.92 -0.76 -4.21
C VAL A 107 -7.32 -0.89 -3.61
N SER A 108 -8.19 -1.68 -4.24
CA SER A 108 -9.54 -1.97 -3.72
C SER A 108 -9.54 -2.76 -2.40
N HIS A 109 -8.44 -3.45 -2.08
CA HIS A 109 -8.29 -4.20 -0.83
C HIS A 109 -7.41 -3.49 0.20
N PHE A 110 -6.26 -2.97 -0.23
CA PHE A 110 -5.23 -2.39 0.62
C PHE A 110 -5.36 -0.87 0.79
N GLY A 111 -6.15 -0.22 -0.05
CA GLY A 111 -6.18 1.24 -0.15
C GLY A 111 -4.92 1.77 -0.82
N TYR A 112 -4.77 3.09 -0.84
CA TYR A 112 -3.64 3.73 -1.48
C TYR A 112 -3.04 4.87 -0.65
N ILE A 113 -1.85 5.29 -1.05
CA ILE A 113 -1.27 6.59 -0.69
C ILE A 113 -0.72 7.27 -1.95
N ILE A 114 -1.10 8.53 -2.18
CA ILE A 114 -0.66 9.35 -3.31
C ILE A 114 0.08 10.59 -2.78
N THR A 115 1.19 10.95 -3.44
CA THR A 115 1.99 12.14 -3.12
C THR A 115 2.14 13.12 -4.28
N GLU A 116 1.92 12.67 -5.52
CA GLU A 116 2.25 13.43 -6.73
C GLU A 116 1.05 14.17 -7.32
N ILE A 117 -0.19 13.66 -7.20
CA ILE A 117 -1.40 14.35 -7.67
C ILE A 117 -1.92 15.26 -6.53
N PRO A 118 -2.22 16.55 -6.78
CA PRO A 118 -2.37 17.24 -8.07
C PRO A 118 -1.14 18.05 -8.56
N SER A 119 0.06 17.71 -8.08
CA SER A 119 1.32 18.41 -8.37
C SER A 119 2.20 17.74 -9.44
N PHE A 120 1.69 16.77 -10.20
CA PHE A 120 2.53 15.90 -11.05
C PHE A 120 3.09 16.65 -12.27
N SER A 121 2.24 17.02 -13.23
CA SER A 121 2.64 17.79 -14.41
C SER A 121 1.47 18.63 -14.91
N GLN A 122 1.72 19.93 -15.14
CA GLN A 122 0.73 20.85 -15.72
C GLN A 122 0.62 20.71 -17.23
N ASP A 123 1.64 20.15 -17.89
CA ASP A 123 1.69 20.03 -19.35
C ASP A 123 0.73 18.95 -19.85
N ALA A 124 0.61 17.85 -19.11
CA ALA A 124 -0.32 16.76 -19.44
C ALA A 124 -1.73 16.95 -18.87
N MET A 125 -1.85 17.51 -17.65
CA MET A 125 -3.14 17.68 -16.99
C MET A 125 -3.10 18.87 -16.04
N THR A 126 -4.01 19.83 -16.21
CA THR A 126 -4.03 21.03 -15.35
C THR A 126 -4.34 20.68 -13.89
N THR A 127 -3.92 21.52 -12.94
CA THR A 127 -4.24 21.33 -11.50
C THR A 127 -5.73 21.06 -11.27
N LEU A 128 -6.59 21.81 -11.95
CA LEU A 128 -8.04 21.69 -11.81
C LEU A 128 -8.55 20.32 -12.26
N GLN A 129 -8.06 19.82 -13.41
CA GLN A 129 -8.39 18.49 -13.90
C GLN A 129 -7.87 17.39 -12.96
N GLN A 130 -6.66 17.56 -12.42
CA GLN A 130 -6.11 16.62 -11.44
C GLN A 130 -6.96 16.59 -10.16
N ILE A 131 -7.50 17.73 -9.72
CA ILE A 131 -8.42 17.79 -8.58
C ILE A 131 -9.77 17.17 -8.89
N GLU A 132 -10.32 17.40 -10.08
CA GLU A 132 -11.56 16.73 -10.53
C GLU A 132 -11.39 15.21 -10.52
N VAL A 133 -10.23 14.71 -10.97
CA VAL A 133 -9.88 13.30 -10.88
C VAL A 133 -9.92 12.83 -9.43
N LEU A 134 -9.28 13.53 -8.49
CA LEU A 134 -9.30 13.19 -7.06
C LEU A 134 -10.72 13.16 -6.49
N LYS A 135 -11.57 14.14 -6.86
CA LYS A 135 -12.98 14.21 -6.43
C LYS A 135 -13.83 13.05 -6.97
N ASN A 136 -13.48 12.55 -8.17
CA ASN A 136 -14.20 11.49 -8.89
C ASN A 136 -13.63 10.08 -8.68
N LEU A 137 -12.62 9.89 -7.82
CA LEU A 137 -12.10 8.56 -7.52
C LEU A 137 -13.18 7.68 -6.89
N ASN A 138 -13.25 6.42 -7.35
CA ASN A 138 -14.11 5.38 -6.76
C ASN A 138 -13.85 5.23 -5.26
N LEU A 139 -12.57 5.31 -4.87
CA LEU A 139 -12.11 5.35 -3.50
C LEU A 139 -11.60 6.76 -3.20
N LYS A 140 -12.46 7.62 -2.65
CA LYS A 140 -12.06 8.96 -2.22
C LYS A 140 -10.97 8.89 -1.14
N PRO A 141 -10.07 9.86 -1.01
CA PRO A 141 -9.14 9.90 0.11
C PRO A 141 -9.92 10.03 1.43
N ASP A 142 -9.52 9.26 2.44
CA ASP A 142 -10.09 9.34 3.80
C ASP A 142 -9.27 10.28 4.68
N VAL A 143 -7.95 10.32 4.48
CA VAL A 143 -7.01 11.11 5.29
C VAL A 143 -6.17 12.00 4.38
N ILE A 144 -6.19 13.30 4.67
CA ILE A 144 -5.30 14.28 4.04
C ILE A 144 -4.17 14.60 5.01
N ILE A 145 -2.93 14.44 4.58
CA ILE A 145 -1.74 14.82 5.36
C ILE A 145 -1.10 16.04 4.69
N ASN A 146 -1.06 17.18 5.36
CA ASN A 146 -0.48 18.40 4.83
C ASN A 146 0.81 18.76 5.57
N ILE A 147 1.95 18.71 4.88
CA ILE A 147 3.25 19.08 5.42
C ILE A 147 3.52 20.57 5.16
N LYS A 148 3.46 21.38 6.22
CA LYS A 148 3.71 22.82 6.19
C LYS A 148 5.17 23.10 6.53
N CYS A 149 5.88 23.76 5.63
CA CYS A 149 7.25 24.20 5.83
C CYS A 149 7.39 25.66 5.36
N PRO A 150 8.04 26.54 6.13
CA PRO A 150 8.41 27.88 5.67
C PRO A 150 9.26 27.80 4.40
N ASP A 151 9.11 28.79 3.51
CA ASP A 151 9.85 28.82 2.23
C ASP A 151 11.35 28.88 2.46
N TYR A 152 11.79 29.76 3.37
CA TYR A 152 13.21 29.93 3.67
C TYR A 152 13.86 28.61 4.10
N ASP A 153 13.26 27.92 5.07
CA ASP A 153 13.77 26.65 5.58
C ASP A 153 13.77 25.57 4.48
N LEU A 154 12.75 25.54 3.64
CA LEU A 154 12.65 24.59 2.52
C LEU A 154 13.71 24.86 1.45
N CYS A 155 13.88 26.12 1.05
CA CYS A 155 14.88 26.53 0.06
C CYS A 155 16.30 26.20 0.55
N GLN A 156 16.61 26.47 1.82
CA GLN A 156 17.89 26.12 2.42
C GLN A 156 18.08 24.60 2.47
N ARG A 157 17.04 23.84 2.81
CA ARG A 157 17.09 22.38 2.87
C ARG A 157 17.37 21.76 1.50
N ILE A 158 16.67 22.18 0.46
CA ILE A 158 16.82 21.62 -0.89
C ILE A 158 18.16 22.06 -1.49
N SER A 159 18.54 23.33 -1.35
CA SER A 159 19.82 23.83 -1.89
C SER A 159 21.06 23.26 -1.21
N GLY A 160 20.91 22.81 0.05
CA GLY A 160 21.92 22.05 0.78
C GLY A 160 22.00 20.56 0.43
N GLN A 161 21.11 20.02 -0.41
CA GLN A 161 21.16 18.60 -0.80
C GLN A 161 22.24 18.35 -1.87
N ARG A 162 22.80 17.14 -1.85
CA ARG A 162 23.73 16.65 -2.87
C ARG A 162 23.33 15.26 -3.30
N GLN A 163 23.48 14.97 -4.59
CA GLN A 163 23.24 13.66 -5.14
C GLN A 163 24.56 12.96 -5.43
N HIS A 164 24.67 11.70 -5.03
CA HIS A 164 25.82 10.87 -5.38
C HIS A 164 25.76 10.50 -6.87
N SER A 165 26.83 10.77 -7.62
CA SER A 165 26.88 10.61 -9.08
C SER A 165 26.52 9.21 -9.58
N ASN A 166 26.99 8.17 -8.88
CA ASN A 166 26.84 6.78 -9.33
C ASN A 166 25.56 6.11 -8.82
N THR A 167 25.20 6.31 -7.55
CA THR A 167 24.05 5.64 -6.92
C THR A 167 22.76 6.44 -7.03
N GLY A 168 22.85 7.74 -7.30
CA GLY A 168 21.71 8.65 -7.30
C GLY A 168 21.17 8.98 -5.90
N TYR A 169 21.79 8.48 -4.83
CA TYR A 169 21.34 8.73 -3.46
C TYR A 169 21.49 10.21 -3.08
N ILE A 170 20.49 10.77 -2.39
CA ILE A 170 20.44 12.17 -2.00
C ILE A 170 20.87 12.30 -0.53
N TYR A 171 21.95 13.04 -0.30
CA TYR A 171 22.44 13.42 1.01
C TYR A 171 21.95 14.82 1.37
N THR A 172 21.43 14.98 2.59
CA THR A 172 21.09 16.27 3.19
C THR A 172 22.33 16.97 3.71
N ARG A 173 22.29 18.31 3.86
CA ARG A 173 23.43 19.11 4.33
C ARG A 173 24.06 18.56 5.61
N ASP A 174 23.22 18.14 6.56
CA ASP A 174 23.67 17.60 7.86
C ASP A 174 24.37 16.22 7.77
N GLN A 175 24.45 15.62 6.58
CA GLN A 175 25.08 14.32 6.34
C GLN A 175 26.39 14.41 5.56
N TRP A 176 26.68 15.54 4.91
CA TRP A 176 27.88 15.68 4.08
C TRP A 176 28.70 16.94 4.36
N ASP A 177 28.10 17.98 4.93
CA ASP A 177 28.80 19.24 5.27
C ASP A 177 29.48 19.10 6.64
N PRO A 178 30.82 19.11 6.73
CA PRO A 178 31.54 18.94 7.99
C PRO A 178 31.12 19.95 9.07
N GLU A 179 30.89 21.22 8.69
CA GLU A 179 30.48 22.27 9.62
C GLU A 179 29.09 21.98 10.21
N ALA A 180 28.19 21.44 9.37
CA ALA A 180 26.84 21.07 9.79
C ALA A 180 26.87 19.89 10.77
N ILE A 181 27.68 18.86 10.49
CA ILE A 181 27.84 17.69 11.34
C ILE A 181 28.40 18.09 12.71
N GLU A 182 29.44 18.95 12.75
CA GLU A 182 29.98 19.49 14.00
C GLU A 182 28.94 20.28 14.79
N SER A 183 28.16 21.13 14.10
CA SER A 183 27.11 21.91 14.75
C SER A 183 26.00 21.03 15.35
N ARG A 184 25.66 19.93 14.67
CA ARG A 184 24.68 18.93 15.14
C ARG A 184 25.20 18.20 16.37
N ARG A 185 26.48 17.78 16.37
CA ARG A 185 27.12 17.15 17.53
C ARG A 185 27.10 18.09 18.74
N LYS A 186 27.43 19.37 18.55
CA LYS A 186 27.39 20.37 19.62
C LYS A 186 26.00 20.53 20.21
N ARG A 187 24.96 20.66 19.38
CA ARG A 187 23.56 20.75 19.84
C ARG A 187 23.12 19.51 20.62
N LYS A 188 23.55 18.31 20.20
CA LYS A 188 23.26 17.05 20.90
C LYS A 188 23.91 17.03 22.29
N LYS A 189 25.18 17.46 22.39
CA LYS A 189 25.88 17.61 23.68
C LYS A 189 25.22 18.63 24.60
N ASP A 190 24.77 19.76 24.06
CA ASP A 190 24.08 20.79 24.85
C ASP A 190 22.70 20.30 25.35
N ALA A 191 21.95 19.55 24.53
CA ALA A 191 20.68 18.95 24.92
C ALA A 191 20.81 17.84 25.98
N LEU A 192 21.89 17.06 25.96
CA LEU A 192 22.18 16.08 27.01
C LEU A 192 22.47 16.75 28.36
N LYS A 193 23.20 17.87 28.35
CA LYS A 193 23.54 18.66 29.55
C LYS A 193 22.32 19.31 30.21
N GLU A 194 21.27 19.61 29.46
CA GLU A 194 20.02 20.15 30.00
C GLU A 194 19.07 19.06 30.55
N GLY A 195 19.33 17.77 30.26
CA GLY A 195 18.38 16.68 30.45
C GLY A 195 18.63 15.69 31.60
N LYS A 196 19.85 15.60 32.19
CA LYS A 196 20.11 14.64 33.28
C LYS A 196 21.08 15.17 34.36
N VAL A 197 20.74 14.79 35.58
CA VAL A 197 21.59 14.73 36.78
C VAL A 197 22.45 13.46 36.66
N GLU A 198 23.76 13.66 36.81
CA GLU A 198 24.89 12.72 36.93
C GLU A 198 24.53 11.24 37.20
N GLU A 199 24.96 10.31 36.32
CA GLU A 199 25.24 8.90 36.67
C GLU A 199 26.42 8.33 35.86
N GLU A 200 27.19 7.43 36.49
CA GLU A 200 28.54 6.91 36.18
C GLU A 200 28.69 6.07 34.87
N GLY A 201 27.95 6.38 33.80
CA GLY A 201 28.07 5.76 32.46
C GLY A 201 28.60 6.68 31.35
N GLU A 202 28.91 7.94 31.67
CA GLU A 202 29.21 8.99 30.67
C GLU A 202 30.51 8.74 29.88
N GLU A 203 31.55 8.13 30.46
CA GLU A 203 32.85 7.97 29.79
C GLU A 203 32.83 6.93 28.65
N GLU A 204 32.05 5.85 28.79
CA GLU A 204 31.89 4.85 27.72
C GLU A 204 31.01 5.38 26.59
N GLU A 205 29.91 6.06 26.93
CA GLU A 205 29.04 6.71 25.93
C GLU A 205 29.78 7.82 25.14
N GLU A 206 30.64 8.60 25.81
CA GLU A 206 31.44 9.65 25.14
C GLU A 206 32.47 9.07 24.16
N GLN A 207 33.10 7.94 24.49
CA GLN A 207 34.04 7.26 23.59
C GLN A 207 33.33 6.69 22.37
N GLU A 208 32.18 6.02 22.56
CA GLU A 208 31.38 5.50 21.45
C GLU A 208 30.89 6.61 20.51
N GLU A 209 30.48 7.76 21.04
CA GLU A 209 30.08 8.92 20.23
C GLU A 209 31.25 9.51 19.43
N GLU A 210 32.46 9.47 19.98
CA GLU A 210 33.65 10.00 19.32
C GLU A 210 34.15 9.07 18.21
N GLU A 211 34.13 7.76 18.44
CA GLU A 211 34.37 6.75 17.39
C GLU A 211 33.34 6.84 16.26
N ALA A 212 32.05 6.98 16.59
CA ALA A 212 30.98 7.15 15.61
C ALA A 212 31.16 8.42 14.76
N PHE A 213 31.60 9.52 15.38
CA PHE A 213 31.88 10.78 14.67
C PHE A 213 33.07 10.65 13.72
N LEU A 214 34.16 10.00 14.15
CA LEU A 214 35.32 9.75 13.29
C LEU A 214 34.96 8.87 12.09
N ALA A 215 34.15 7.82 12.32
CA ALA A 215 33.63 6.97 11.26
C ALA A 215 32.73 7.76 10.28
N GLU A 216 31.86 8.65 10.78
CA GLU A 216 31.03 9.52 9.95
C GLU A 216 31.88 10.47 9.11
N MET A 217 32.89 11.12 9.70
CA MET A 217 33.80 12.01 8.96
C MET A 217 34.61 11.28 7.88
N GLN A 218 35.06 10.05 8.16
CA GLN A 218 35.77 9.24 7.18
C GLN A 218 34.86 8.86 6.01
N MET A 219 33.62 8.44 6.29
CA MET A 219 32.60 8.17 5.27
C MET A 219 32.32 9.42 4.43
N VAL A 220 32.19 10.59 5.06
CA VAL A 220 31.99 11.88 4.38
C VAL A 220 33.15 12.19 3.43
N ALA A 221 34.39 12.00 3.86
CA ALA A 221 35.57 12.21 3.01
C ALA A 221 35.56 11.32 1.76
N GLU A 222 35.09 10.07 1.88
CA GLU A 222 34.97 9.13 0.76
C GLU A 222 33.87 9.52 -0.22
N ILE A 223 32.72 9.98 0.26
CA ILE A 223 31.57 10.33 -0.60
C ILE A 223 31.68 11.73 -1.23
N LEU A 224 32.37 12.68 -0.58
CA LEU A 224 32.42 14.09 -1.00
C LEU A 224 32.83 14.29 -2.47
N GLN A 225 33.77 13.49 -2.97
CA GLN A 225 34.24 13.54 -4.36
C GLN A 225 33.19 13.10 -5.39
N HIS A 226 32.16 12.36 -4.96
CA HIS A 226 31.08 11.86 -5.80
C HIS A 226 29.78 12.66 -5.65
N LEU A 227 29.75 13.67 -4.77
CA LEU A 227 28.58 14.49 -4.52
C LEU A 227 28.47 15.62 -5.53
N VAL A 228 27.33 15.66 -6.22
CA VAL A 228 27.00 16.67 -7.23
C VAL A 228 25.73 17.40 -6.82
N GLN A 229 25.66 18.70 -7.11
CA GLN A 229 24.43 19.48 -6.97
C GLN A 229 23.66 19.44 -8.29
N ARG A 230 22.37 19.09 -8.24
CA ARG A 230 21.53 19.10 -9.45
C ARG A 230 21.15 20.54 -9.80
N PRO A 231 20.93 20.86 -11.08
CA PRO A 231 20.46 22.19 -11.47
C PRO A 231 19.17 22.61 -10.78
N GLU A 232 18.26 21.66 -10.53
CA GLU A 232 17.00 21.88 -9.81
C GLU A 232 17.20 22.29 -8.34
N ASP A 233 18.33 21.91 -7.74
CA ASP A 233 18.66 22.22 -6.34
C ASP A 233 19.33 23.59 -6.19
N TYR A 234 19.54 24.36 -7.28
CA TYR A 234 20.03 25.73 -7.14
C TYR A 234 18.97 26.62 -6.49
N LEU A 235 19.41 27.47 -5.56
CA LEU A 235 18.51 28.28 -4.73
C LEU A 235 17.48 29.08 -5.55
N GLU A 236 17.92 29.72 -6.65
CA GLU A 236 17.03 30.46 -7.56
C GLU A 236 15.96 29.57 -8.19
N ASN A 237 16.33 28.35 -8.60
CA ASN A 237 15.40 27.39 -9.20
C ASN A 237 14.41 26.85 -8.16
N VAL A 238 14.87 26.57 -6.94
CA VAL A 238 14.02 26.14 -5.84
C VAL A 238 13.00 27.22 -5.48
N GLU A 239 13.43 28.47 -5.38
CA GLU A 239 12.53 29.61 -5.14
C GLU A 239 11.46 29.74 -6.23
N ASN A 240 11.85 29.58 -7.49
CA ASN A 240 10.91 29.59 -8.61
C ASN A 240 9.91 28.43 -8.55
N ILE A 241 10.36 27.21 -8.21
CA ILE A 241 9.48 26.04 -8.05
C ILE A 241 8.48 26.26 -6.91
N VAL A 242 8.95 26.75 -5.76
CA VAL A 242 8.10 27.04 -4.60
C VAL A 242 7.09 28.13 -4.91
N LYS A 243 7.51 29.17 -5.63
CA LYS A 243 6.63 30.25 -6.08
C LYS A 243 5.54 29.74 -7.02
N LEU A 244 5.91 28.95 -8.04
CA LEU A 244 4.97 28.37 -8.99
C LEU A 244 3.94 27.49 -8.27
N TYR A 245 4.38 26.64 -7.33
CA TYR A 245 3.48 25.82 -6.52
C TYR A 245 2.47 26.66 -5.74
N LYS A 246 2.91 27.77 -5.13
CA LYS A 246 2.03 28.67 -4.37
C LYS A 246 0.99 29.37 -5.24
N GLU A 247 1.36 29.74 -6.46
CA GLU A 247 0.47 30.48 -7.36
C GLU A 247 -0.51 29.55 -8.08
N THR A 248 -0.13 28.30 -8.37
CA THR A 248 -0.90 27.41 -9.25
C THR A 248 -1.61 26.26 -8.53
N ILE A 249 -0.99 25.69 -7.49
CA ILE A 249 -1.47 24.44 -6.86
C ILE A 249 -2.07 24.72 -5.48
N LEU A 250 -1.41 25.55 -4.67
CA LEU A 250 -1.81 25.81 -3.29
C LEU A 250 -3.26 26.31 -3.14
N PRO A 251 -3.79 27.25 -3.96
CA PRO A 251 -5.15 27.76 -3.78
C PRO A 251 -6.20 26.65 -3.93
N SER A 252 -6.03 25.78 -4.92
CA SER A 252 -6.96 24.67 -5.16
C SER A 252 -6.80 23.56 -4.11
N LEU A 253 -5.61 23.36 -3.56
CA LEU A 253 -5.41 22.47 -2.41
C LEU A 253 -6.08 23.00 -1.14
N GLU A 254 -6.01 24.30 -0.89
CA GLU A 254 -6.69 24.94 0.25
C GLU A 254 -8.21 24.74 0.17
N GLU A 255 -8.79 24.84 -1.02
CA GLU A 255 -10.21 24.53 -1.25
C GLU A 255 -10.53 23.06 -0.93
N VAL A 256 -9.73 22.11 -1.44
CA VAL A 256 -9.91 20.68 -1.14
C VAL A 256 -9.78 20.38 0.35
N MET A 257 -8.81 21.01 1.03
CA MET A 257 -8.63 20.84 2.48
C MET A 257 -9.77 21.47 3.29
N ALA A 258 -10.34 22.58 2.85
CA ALA A 258 -11.47 23.24 3.50
C ALA A 258 -12.78 22.45 3.36
N GLU A 259 -12.98 21.75 2.24
CA GLU A 259 -14.12 20.85 2.02
C GLU A 259 -14.01 19.53 2.79
N HIS A 260 -12.80 19.12 3.18
CA HIS A 260 -12.56 17.84 3.84
C HIS A 260 -12.91 17.86 5.33
N ASP A 261 -13.24 16.70 5.89
CA ASP A 261 -13.47 16.57 7.33
C ASP A 261 -12.18 16.93 8.12
N PRO A 262 -12.23 17.90 9.03
CA PRO A 262 -11.07 18.35 9.81
C PRO A 262 -10.51 17.27 10.73
N GLN A 263 -11.30 16.27 11.14
CA GLN A 263 -10.81 15.18 11.99
C GLN A 263 -9.70 14.38 11.27
N TYR A 264 -9.88 14.18 9.97
CA TYR A 264 -9.01 13.40 9.10
C TYR A 264 -8.00 14.27 8.31
N LEU A 265 -7.92 15.58 8.61
CA LEU A 265 -6.90 16.49 8.08
C LEU A 265 -5.72 16.61 9.06
N ILE A 266 -4.58 16.03 8.70
CA ILE A 266 -3.36 15.99 9.51
C ILE A 266 -2.35 17.04 9.06
N GLU A 267 -2.22 18.11 9.82
CA GLU A 267 -1.20 19.14 9.58
C GLU A 267 0.11 18.80 10.31
N LEU A 268 1.22 18.89 9.59
CA LEU A 268 2.55 18.56 10.07
C LEU A 268 3.52 19.72 9.87
N ASN A 269 4.48 19.85 10.80
CA ASN A 269 5.57 20.81 10.68
C ASN A 269 6.75 20.17 9.94
N GLY A 270 6.95 20.55 8.69
CA GLY A 270 8.01 20.02 7.81
C GLY A 270 9.43 20.33 8.24
N ASN A 271 9.67 21.09 9.32
CA ASN A 271 11.02 21.29 9.89
C ASN A 271 11.46 20.15 10.82
N LYS A 272 10.55 19.26 11.19
CA LYS A 272 10.84 18.08 12.01
C LYS A 272 11.48 16.97 11.15
N PRO A 273 12.30 16.08 11.74
CA PRO A 273 12.85 14.94 11.03
C PRO A 273 11.74 13.98 10.56
N PRO A 274 11.96 13.21 9.47
CA PRO A 274 10.95 12.31 8.91
C PRO A 274 10.36 11.32 9.92
N ASP A 275 11.18 10.81 10.84
CA ASP A 275 10.73 9.83 11.84
C ASP A 275 9.75 10.44 12.85
N GLU A 276 9.98 11.68 13.27
CA GLU A 276 9.05 12.39 14.16
C GLU A 276 7.74 12.74 13.44
N LEU A 277 7.82 13.13 12.17
CA LEU A 277 6.65 13.34 11.32
C LEU A 277 5.81 12.06 11.22
N PHE A 278 6.47 10.94 10.94
CA PHE A 278 5.83 9.62 10.86
C PHE A 278 5.18 9.22 12.18
N MET A 279 5.89 9.35 13.31
CA MET A 279 5.34 9.04 14.63
C MET A 279 4.10 9.89 14.93
N THR A 280 4.14 11.19 14.61
CA THR A 280 2.99 12.10 14.77
C THR A 280 1.78 11.64 13.96
N VAL A 281 1.99 11.22 12.70
CA VAL A 281 0.93 10.68 11.85
C VAL A 281 0.37 9.39 12.43
N ILE A 282 1.23 8.43 12.76
CA ILE A 282 0.81 7.13 13.29
C ILE A 282 0.02 7.28 14.59
N ASP A 283 0.47 8.14 15.50
CA ASP A 283 -0.24 8.41 16.74
C ASP A 283 -1.61 9.02 16.49
N ARG A 284 -1.72 9.98 15.56
CA ARG A 284 -3.02 10.55 15.18
C ARG A 284 -3.95 9.53 14.55
N LEU A 285 -3.42 8.65 13.68
CA LEU A 285 -4.22 7.60 13.05
C LEU A 285 -4.73 6.55 14.04
N LYS A 286 -4.03 6.30 15.16
CA LYS A 286 -4.52 5.39 16.22
C LYS A 286 -5.86 5.84 16.81
N TYR A 287 -6.11 7.16 16.87
CA TYR A 287 -7.35 7.72 17.44
C TYR A 287 -8.50 7.79 16.44
N LEU A 288 -8.26 7.58 15.14
CA LEU A 288 -9.27 7.77 14.10
C LEU A 288 -10.15 6.54 13.83
N ASN A 289 -10.08 5.48 14.66
CA ASN A 289 -10.85 4.23 14.52
C ASN A 289 -10.87 3.64 13.08
N LEU A 290 -9.80 3.89 12.33
CA LEU A 290 -9.66 3.46 10.94
C LEU A 290 -9.38 1.97 10.87
N LYS A 291 -10.14 1.24 10.03
CA LYS A 291 -9.95 -0.20 9.83
C LYS A 291 -8.80 -0.45 8.86
N ARG A 292 -7.74 -1.10 9.35
CA ARG A 292 -6.62 -1.53 8.52
C ARG A 292 -7.03 -2.64 7.54
N ALA A 293 -6.38 -2.67 6.39
CA ALA A 293 -6.48 -3.80 5.47
C ALA A 293 -5.96 -5.08 6.15
N ALA A 294 -6.63 -6.21 5.89
CA ALA A 294 -6.25 -7.48 6.47
C ALA A 294 -5.12 -8.10 5.64
N ILE A 295 -4.00 -8.38 6.27
CA ILE A 295 -2.83 -8.92 5.59
C ILE A 295 -3.05 -10.40 5.29
N LEU A 296 -2.81 -10.80 4.04
CA LEU A 296 -2.78 -12.20 3.64
C LEU A 296 -1.41 -12.80 3.95
N THR A 297 -1.38 -13.96 4.59
CA THR A 297 -0.13 -14.68 4.88
C THR A 297 -0.13 -16.03 4.17
N LYS A 298 0.88 -16.27 3.33
CA LYS A 298 1.08 -17.58 2.71
C LYS A 298 1.60 -18.55 3.77
N LEU A 299 0.88 -19.65 3.99
CA LEU A 299 1.17 -20.64 5.02
C LEU A 299 2.10 -21.78 4.55
N GLN A 300 2.84 -21.57 3.47
CA GLN A 300 3.76 -22.57 2.91
C GLN A 300 4.94 -22.88 3.85
N SER A 301 5.28 -24.17 3.97
CA SER A 301 6.57 -24.69 4.42
C SER A 301 7.56 -24.68 3.25
N SER A 302 8.70 -24.00 3.38
CA SER A 302 9.77 -24.03 2.37
C SER A 302 10.55 -25.36 2.34
N GLU A 303 10.29 -26.26 3.29
CA GLU A 303 11.20 -27.39 3.60
C GLU A 303 10.53 -28.77 3.54
N GLU A 304 9.21 -28.88 3.38
CA GLU A 304 8.52 -30.17 3.35
C GLU A 304 7.47 -30.20 2.26
N GLU A 305 7.63 -31.11 1.28
CA GLU A 305 6.58 -31.49 0.33
C GLU A 305 5.47 -32.18 1.13
N ILE A 306 4.42 -31.42 1.44
CA ILE A 306 3.25 -31.93 2.15
C ILE A 306 2.50 -32.85 1.19
N ASN A 307 2.46 -34.14 1.50
CA ASN A 307 1.85 -35.15 0.64
C ASN A 307 0.39 -34.80 0.29
N ASP A 308 0.08 -34.73 -1.01
CA ASP A 308 -1.27 -34.42 -1.53
C ASP A 308 -2.37 -35.38 -1.04
N SER A 309 -1.96 -36.58 -0.59
CA SER A 309 -2.85 -37.62 -0.07
C SER A 309 -3.29 -37.41 1.38
N LEU A 310 -2.86 -36.33 2.05
CA LEU A 310 -3.28 -36.04 3.42
C LEU A 310 -4.79 -35.80 3.49
N GLU A 311 -5.41 -36.35 4.54
CA GLU A 311 -6.81 -36.12 4.83
C GLU A 311 -7.05 -34.63 5.15
N THR A 312 -8.20 -34.10 4.74
CA THR A 312 -8.56 -32.68 4.92
C THR A 312 -8.39 -32.22 6.37
N GLU A 313 -8.66 -33.10 7.34
CA GLU A 313 -8.52 -32.78 8.75
C GLU A 313 -7.07 -32.59 9.20
N GLU A 314 -6.19 -33.47 8.74
CA GLU A 314 -4.76 -33.47 9.07
C GLU A 314 -4.06 -32.26 8.44
N LEU A 315 -4.38 -31.96 7.19
CA LEU A 315 -3.90 -30.77 6.48
C LEU A 315 -4.22 -29.49 7.27
N PHE A 316 -5.46 -29.31 7.73
CA PHE A 316 -5.79 -28.11 8.50
C PHE A 316 -5.16 -28.09 9.88
N ARG A 317 -4.90 -29.25 10.50
CA ARG A 317 -4.19 -29.31 11.79
C ARG A 317 -2.74 -28.85 11.63
N THR A 318 -2.04 -29.30 10.59
CA THR A 318 -0.66 -28.88 10.33
C THR A 318 -0.59 -27.37 10.12
N PHE A 319 -1.36 -26.83 9.16
CA PHE A 319 -1.35 -25.40 8.84
C PHE A 319 -1.86 -24.49 9.96
N SER A 320 -2.70 -24.99 10.88
CA SER A 320 -3.24 -24.17 11.99
C SER A 320 -2.16 -23.58 12.91
N SER A 321 -0.98 -24.21 12.99
CA SER A 321 0.15 -23.78 13.81
C SER A 321 1.26 -23.05 13.03
N TYR A 322 1.15 -22.91 11.70
CA TYR A 322 2.16 -22.19 10.92
C TYR A 322 2.00 -20.68 11.04
N LYS A 323 3.13 -19.95 11.09
CA LYS A 323 3.21 -18.48 11.04
C LYS A 323 2.13 -17.79 11.89
N LEU A 324 2.08 -18.15 13.17
CA LEU A 324 1.07 -17.63 14.09
C LEU A 324 1.24 -16.12 14.29
N ILE A 325 0.13 -15.38 14.26
CA ILE A 325 0.11 -13.93 14.53
C ILE A 325 0.44 -13.64 16.00
N ALA A 326 -0.02 -14.50 16.92
CA ALA A 326 0.17 -14.35 18.35
C ALA A 326 0.30 -15.71 19.06
N PRO A 327 0.91 -15.75 20.26
CA PRO A 327 0.98 -16.97 21.05
C PRO A 327 -0.42 -17.54 21.29
N ARG A 328 -0.62 -18.83 20.97
CA ARG A 328 -1.91 -19.57 21.05
C ARG A 328 -2.99 -19.15 20.03
N TYR A 329 -2.74 -18.18 19.17
CA TYR A 329 -3.61 -17.94 18.03
C TYR A 329 -3.45 -19.11 17.06
N ARG A 330 -4.54 -19.74 16.63
CA ARG A 330 -4.53 -20.80 15.63
C ARG A 330 -5.44 -20.42 14.49
N TRP A 331 -5.01 -20.70 13.27
CA TRP A 331 -5.85 -20.46 12.10
C TRP A 331 -7.05 -21.40 12.11
N GLN A 332 -8.21 -20.86 11.78
CA GLN A 332 -9.46 -21.61 11.72
C GLN A 332 -9.73 -22.11 10.31
N ARG A 333 -10.56 -23.15 10.20
CA ARG A 333 -11.01 -23.66 8.90
C ARG A 333 -12.03 -22.67 8.32
N SER A 334 -11.84 -22.26 7.07
CA SER A 334 -12.85 -21.44 6.38
C SER A 334 -14.08 -22.27 6.01
N ARG A 335 -15.19 -21.58 5.69
CA ARG A 335 -16.43 -22.19 5.18
C ARG A 335 -16.24 -22.93 3.85
N TRP A 336 -15.18 -22.61 3.11
CA TRP A 336 -14.84 -23.23 1.83
C TRP A 336 -14.13 -24.58 2.01
N GLY A 337 -13.60 -24.88 3.20
CA GLY A 337 -12.81 -26.09 3.42
C GLY A 337 -11.66 -26.19 2.42
N ARG A 338 -11.56 -27.33 1.71
CA ARG A 338 -10.53 -27.54 0.67
C ARG A 338 -10.91 -26.93 -0.69
N LEU A 339 -12.10 -26.35 -0.87
CA LEU A 339 -12.50 -25.78 -2.17
C LEU A 339 -11.82 -24.44 -2.42
N CYS A 340 -11.41 -24.22 -3.66
CA CYS A 340 -10.82 -22.94 -4.08
C CYS A 340 -11.91 -21.86 -4.19
N PRO A 341 -11.89 -20.79 -3.38
CA PRO A 341 -12.89 -19.72 -3.44
C PRO A 341 -12.85 -18.94 -4.76
N VAL A 342 -11.67 -18.80 -5.38
CA VAL A 342 -11.49 -18.08 -6.64
C VAL A 342 -12.20 -18.82 -7.79
N ASN A 343 -11.92 -20.11 -7.97
CA ASN A 343 -12.58 -20.92 -8.99
C ASN A 343 -14.08 -21.03 -8.73
N LEU A 344 -14.47 -21.13 -7.45
CA LEU A 344 -15.87 -21.17 -7.09
C LEU A 344 -16.59 -19.89 -7.51
N LYS A 345 -15.96 -18.71 -7.39
CA LYS A 345 -16.54 -17.45 -7.87
C LYS A 345 -16.79 -17.45 -9.37
N GLU A 346 -15.97 -18.14 -10.14
CA GLU A 346 -16.11 -18.31 -11.59
C GLU A 346 -17.11 -19.40 -11.99
N GLY A 347 -17.68 -20.14 -11.02
CA GLY A 347 -18.62 -21.23 -11.25
C GLY A 347 -17.99 -22.62 -11.32
N ASN A 348 -16.68 -22.73 -11.11
CA ASN A 348 -15.94 -23.98 -11.19
C ASN A 348 -15.67 -24.56 -9.79
N ILE A 349 -16.04 -25.81 -9.56
CA ILE A 349 -15.73 -26.52 -8.30
C ILE A 349 -14.40 -27.23 -8.48
N HIS A 350 -13.34 -26.64 -7.93
CA HIS A 350 -11.99 -27.23 -7.95
C HIS A 350 -11.42 -27.29 -6.53
N PRO A 351 -10.87 -28.43 -6.08
CA PRO A 351 -10.16 -28.48 -4.80
C PRO A 351 -8.85 -27.69 -4.88
N GLY A 352 -8.48 -27.05 -3.79
CA GLY A 352 -7.19 -26.41 -3.60
C GLY A 352 -6.09 -27.42 -3.28
N SER A 353 -4.86 -27.07 -3.66
CA SER A 353 -3.64 -27.80 -3.32
C SER A 353 -3.11 -27.35 -1.94
N PRO A 354 -2.46 -28.26 -1.18
CA PRO A 354 -1.76 -27.92 0.06
C PRO A 354 -0.64 -26.88 -0.14
N ASP A 355 -0.08 -26.77 -1.34
CA ASP A 355 1.02 -25.84 -1.63
C ASP A 355 0.59 -24.37 -1.66
N PHE A 356 -0.71 -24.15 -1.93
CA PHE A 356 -1.30 -22.82 -2.11
C PHE A 356 -2.31 -22.49 -1.00
N VAL A 357 -1.91 -22.71 0.25
CA VAL A 357 -2.71 -22.33 1.43
C VAL A 357 -2.38 -20.92 1.89
N VAL A 358 -3.42 -20.10 2.08
CA VAL A 358 -3.33 -18.72 2.53
C VAL A 358 -4.24 -18.50 3.73
N SER A 359 -3.76 -17.74 4.70
CA SER A 359 -4.59 -17.25 5.79
C SER A 359 -5.12 -15.85 5.51
N PHE A 360 -6.41 -15.62 5.77
CA PHE A 360 -7.06 -14.32 5.69
C PHE A 360 -8.16 -14.23 6.75
N LEU A 361 -8.24 -13.10 7.48
CA LEU A 361 -9.21 -12.89 8.58
C LEU A 361 -9.29 -14.06 9.59
N GLY A 362 -8.14 -14.65 9.92
CA GLY A 362 -8.07 -15.77 10.86
C GLY A 362 -8.48 -17.13 10.29
N LYS A 363 -8.87 -17.19 9.02
CA LYS A 363 -9.33 -18.41 8.34
C LYS A 363 -8.34 -18.87 7.26
N MET A 364 -8.27 -20.17 7.05
CA MET A 364 -7.44 -20.80 6.01
C MET A 364 -8.23 -21.03 4.72
N TYR A 365 -7.63 -20.67 3.60
CA TYR A 365 -8.17 -20.86 2.26
C TYR A 365 -7.17 -21.65 1.41
N CYS A 366 -7.63 -22.73 0.79
CA CYS A 366 -6.83 -23.54 -0.12
C CYS A 366 -7.10 -23.09 -1.56
N LEU A 367 -6.04 -22.80 -2.32
CA LEU A 367 -6.13 -22.33 -3.70
C LEU A 367 -5.63 -23.42 -4.66
N SER A 368 -6.14 -23.43 -5.89
CA SER A 368 -5.89 -24.54 -6.82
C SER A 368 -4.60 -24.40 -7.62
N SER A 369 -4.16 -23.18 -7.88
CA SER A 369 -2.98 -22.87 -8.71
C SER A 369 -2.30 -21.60 -8.26
N GLU A 370 -1.07 -21.38 -8.72
CA GLU A 370 -0.33 -20.14 -8.47
C GLU A 370 -1.07 -18.90 -9.02
N GLU A 371 -1.80 -19.02 -10.14
CA GLU A 371 -2.62 -17.93 -10.70
C GLU A 371 -3.77 -17.54 -9.76
N THR A 372 -4.48 -18.55 -9.22
CA THR A 372 -5.55 -18.31 -8.24
C THR A 372 -5.00 -17.75 -6.93
N LEU A 373 -3.79 -18.16 -6.54
CA LEU A 373 -3.05 -17.59 -5.43
C LEU A 373 -2.77 -16.11 -5.65
N LYS A 374 -2.16 -15.74 -6.78
CA LYS A 374 -1.88 -14.35 -7.14
C LYS A 374 -3.16 -13.53 -7.08
N ARG A 375 -4.23 -13.96 -7.76
CA ARG A 375 -5.51 -13.23 -7.77
C ARG A 375 -6.12 -13.03 -6.38
N PHE A 376 -6.06 -14.05 -5.52
CA PHE A 376 -6.57 -13.95 -4.14
C PHE A 376 -5.71 -13.01 -3.28
N LEU A 377 -4.39 -13.00 -3.46
CA LEU A 377 -3.47 -12.07 -2.79
C LEU A 377 -3.70 -10.62 -3.21
N LEU A 378 -4.04 -10.37 -4.48
CA LEU A 378 -4.38 -9.03 -4.97
C LEU A 378 -5.66 -8.51 -4.30
N ASN A 379 -6.75 -9.28 -4.35
CA ASN A 379 -8.01 -8.90 -3.71
C ASN A 379 -8.88 -10.11 -3.37
N PRO A 380 -8.96 -10.51 -2.09
CA PRO A 380 -9.78 -11.64 -1.68
C PRO A 380 -11.28 -11.30 -1.62
N ARG A 381 -11.64 -10.01 -1.47
CA ARG A 381 -13.02 -9.59 -1.14
C ARG A 381 -14.07 -10.06 -2.15
N PRO A 382 -13.89 -9.90 -3.48
CA PRO A 382 -14.89 -10.32 -4.46
C PRO A 382 -15.15 -11.83 -4.48
N CYS A 383 -14.13 -12.63 -4.11
CA CYS A 383 -14.23 -14.09 -4.10
C CYS A 383 -15.02 -14.60 -2.89
N LEU A 384 -15.03 -13.85 -1.80
CA LEU A 384 -15.67 -14.22 -0.53
C LEU A 384 -17.08 -13.63 -0.40
N LEU A 385 -17.44 -12.63 -1.21
CA LEU A 385 -18.75 -11.98 -1.20
C LEU A 385 -19.76 -12.66 -2.15
N PRO A 386 -21.04 -12.78 -1.72
CA PRO A 386 -22.12 -13.27 -2.57
C PRO A 386 -22.45 -12.29 -3.73
N PRO A 387 -23.16 -12.72 -4.79
CA PRO A 387 -23.69 -14.07 -5.00
C PRO A 387 -22.56 -15.05 -5.35
N MET A 388 -22.58 -16.20 -4.68
CA MET A 388 -21.80 -17.36 -5.08
C MET A 388 -22.64 -18.11 -6.12
N PRO A 389 -22.06 -18.59 -7.23
CA PRO A 389 -22.82 -19.42 -8.16
C PRO A 389 -23.35 -20.62 -7.38
N ALA A 390 -24.66 -20.87 -7.52
CA ALA A 390 -25.25 -22.06 -6.94
C ALA A 390 -24.48 -23.26 -7.51
N PRO A 391 -24.08 -24.23 -6.67
CA PRO A 391 -23.42 -25.43 -7.17
C PRO A 391 -24.28 -26.06 -8.27
N PRO A 392 -23.69 -26.51 -9.39
CA PRO A 392 -24.46 -27.10 -10.47
C PRO A 392 -25.29 -28.26 -9.92
N CYS A 393 -26.60 -28.25 -10.21
CA CYS A 393 -27.52 -29.27 -9.77
C CYS A 393 -27.11 -30.63 -10.38
N LYS A 394 -26.68 -31.56 -9.55
CA LYS A 394 -26.38 -32.93 -9.97
C LYS A 394 -27.65 -33.75 -9.91
N VAL A 395 -28.17 -34.12 -11.07
CA VAL A 395 -29.40 -34.92 -11.19
C VAL A 395 -29.01 -36.36 -11.49
N PHE A 396 -29.45 -37.29 -10.66
CA PHE A 396 -29.31 -38.73 -10.89
C PHE A 396 -30.68 -39.33 -11.18
N ILE A 397 -30.82 -40.02 -12.32
CA ILE A 397 -32.07 -40.62 -12.75
C ILE A 397 -31.93 -42.14 -12.65
N PHE A 398 -32.73 -42.76 -11.79
CA PHE A 398 -32.77 -44.21 -11.62
C PHE A 398 -34.11 -44.79 -12.11
N GLY A 399 -34.09 -46.05 -12.54
CA GLY A 399 -35.29 -46.76 -12.96
C GLY A 399 -34.97 -48.15 -13.55
N PRO A 400 -36.00 -49.02 -13.71
CA PRO A 400 -35.84 -50.33 -14.34
C PRO A 400 -35.44 -50.21 -15.82
N GLU A 401 -35.07 -51.32 -16.45
CA GLU A 401 -34.81 -51.34 -17.90
C GLU A 401 -36.07 -50.89 -18.67
N LEU A 402 -35.87 -50.16 -19.79
CA LEU A 402 -36.92 -49.58 -20.63
C LEU A 402 -37.78 -48.46 -20.00
N SER A 403 -37.46 -47.96 -18.80
CA SER A 403 -38.23 -46.89 -18.12
C SER A 403 -38.09 -45.49 -18.75
N GLY A 404 -37.39 -45.35 -19.87
CA GLY A 404 -37.09 -44.04 -20.49
C GLY A 404 -36.06 -43.19 -19.75
N LYS A 405 -35.38 -43.72 -18.73
CA LYS A 405 -34.37 -43.01 -17.91
C LYS A 405 -33.26 -42.36 -18.76
N THR A 406 -32.78 -43.06 -19.79
CA THR A 406 -31.73 -42.56 -20.69
C THR A 406 -32.23 -41.39 -21.53
N THR A 407 -33.45 -41.49 -22.05
CA THR A 407 -34.08 -40.43 -22.86
C THR A 407 -34.31 -39.17 -22.03
N LEU A 408 -34.81 -39.32 -20.80
CA LEU A 408 -35.03 -38.20 -19.89
C LEU A 408 -33.71 -37.56 -19.45
N SER A 409 -32.66 -38.35 -19.23
CA SER A 409 -31.31 -37.85 -18.96
C SER A 409 -30.76 -37.00 -20.10
N ASN A 410 -30.91 -37.46 -21.34
CA ASN A 410 -30.44 -36.72 -22.52
C ASN A 410 -31.23 -35.42 -22.73
N LEU A 411 -32.55 -35.46 -22.55
CA LEU A 411 -33.40 -34.25 -22.67
C LEU A 411 -33.07 -33.21 -21.60
N LEU A 412 -32.83 -33.64 -20.35
CA LEU A 412 -32.40 -32.73 -19.29
C LEU A 412 -30.99 -32.17 -19.54
N ALA A 413 -30.06 -33.00 -20.02
CA ALA A 413 -28.73 -32.56 -20.40
C ALA A 413 -28.76 -31.52 -21.52
N GLU A 414 -29.58 -31.75 -22.56
CA GLU A 414 -29.75 -30.81 -23.67
C GLU A 414 -30.42 -29.50 -23.24
N TYR A 415 -31.48 -29.57 -22.44
CA TYR A 415 -32.23 -28.39 -21.98
C TYR A 415 -31.40 -27.49 -21.07
N TYR A 416 -30.65 -28.06 -20.13
CA TYR A 416 -29.81 -27.31 -19.18
C TYR A 416 -28.37 -27.12 -19.65
N LYS A 417 -28.01 -27.59 -20.85
CA LYS A 417 -26.62 -27.67 -21.34
C LYS A 417 -25.69 -28.36 -20.32
N GLY A 418 -26.22 -29.34 -19.59
CA GLY A 418 -25.48 -30.15 -18.64
C GLY A 418 -24.60 -31.16 -19.39
N LYS A 419 -23.42 -31.44 -18.84
CA LYS A 419 -22.50 -32.48 -19.37
C LYS A 419 -22.74 -33.82 -18.71
#